data_AF-A0A2J0KNY6-F1
#
_entry.id   AF-A0A2J0KNY6-F1
#
_cell.length_a   1.000
_cell.length_b   1.000
_cell.length_c   1.000
_cell.angle_alpha   90.00
_cell.angle_beta   90.00
_cell.angle_gamma   90.00
#
_symmetry.space_group_name_H-M   'P 1'
#
loop_
_entity.id
_entity.type
_entity.pdbx_description
1 polymer ?
#
loop_
_entity_poly.entity_id
_entity_poly.type
_entity_poly.pdbx_seq_one_letter_code
_entity_poly.pdbx_strand_id
1 'polypeptide(L)'
;MGARVSSEQAEAIAESIMDWRDPNDYPMENGAESDYYKSLEHPYKAKNKDFQMLDELLLVKGVSPDIYERVKNYLTVYGKGTVNINTAGTVVLTSLGLTEDLAERIIKYRNGDDRKEGTDDDRTFDQADQIPEVLTLDRVIDQDGVTQLQRVLTSNWLGTHSDNFSGVCQGIARGAAGLTRVDFVISRDQTIWFWRQE
;
A
#
# COMPACT_ATOMS: atom_id res chain seq x y z
N MET A 1 -0.16 -5.64 13.63
CA MET A 1 -0.02 -6.53 12.46
C MET A 1 1.00 -5.87 11.54
N GLY A 2 1.98 -6.57 10.98
CA GLY A 2 3.06 -5.96 10.20
C GLY A 2 4.11 -6.99 9.77
N ALA A 3 5.19 -6.54 9.13
CA ALA A 3 6.27 -7.40 8.62
C ALA A 3 7.00 -8.22 9.70
N ARG A 4 6.89 -7.84 10.99
CA ARG A 4 7.57 -8.48 12.13
C ARG A 4 9.09 -8.59 11.95
N VAL A 5 9.69 -7.50 11.49
CA VAL A 5 11.14 -7.34 11.34
C VAL A 5 11.64 -6.28 12.32
N SER A 6 12.94 -6.28 12.62
CA SER A 6 13.55 -5.19 13.40
C SER A 6 13.55 -3.88 12.60
N SER A 7 13.81 -2.75 13.28
CA SER A 7 13.90 -1.45 12.60
C SER A 7 15.01 -1.44 11.55
N GLU A 8 16.16 -2.02 11.89
CA GLU A 8 17.32 -2.12 11.01
C GLU A 8 17.03 -3.00 9.78
N GLN A 9 16.29 -4.10 9.98
CA GLN A 9 15.85 -4.94 8.87
C GLN A 9 14.83 -4.22 7.98
N ALA A 10 13.89 -3.47 8.57
CA ALA A 10 12.92 -2.68 7.82
C ALA A 10 13.60 -1.61 6.96
N GLU A 11 14.58 -0.91 7.53
CA GLU A 11 15.38 0.11 6.85
C GLU A 11 16.17 -0.50 5.69
N ALA A 12 16.91 -1.59 5.92
CA ALA A 12 17.65 -2.28 4.87
C ALA A 12 16.75 -2.77 3.72
N ILE A 13 15.55 -3.27 4.03
CA ILE A 13 14.57 -3.68 3.00
C ILE A 13 14.05 -2.46 2.25
N ALA A 14 13.71 -1.37 2.94
CA ALA A 14 13.22 -0.15 2.31
C ALA A 14 14.27 0.45 1.35
N GLU A 15 15.52 0.54 1.78
CA GLU A 15 16.64 0.95 0.93
C GLU A 15 16.83 0.02 -0.27
N SER A 16 16.80 -1.30 -0.06
CA SER A 16 16.92 -2.27 -1.15
C SER A 16 15.77 -2.16 -2.16
N ILE A 17 14.55 -1.81 -1.72
CA ILE A 17 13.40 -1.53 -2.60
C ILE A 17 13.62 -0.24 -3.40
N MET A 18 14.26 0.77 -2.82
CA MET A 18 14.58 2.01 -3.52
C MET A 18 15.64 1.77 -4.61
N ASP A 19 16.77 1.14 -4.25
CA ASP A 19 17.84 0.79 -5.20
C ASP A 19 17.32 -0.10 -6.34
N TRP A 20 16.43 -1.07 -6.03
CA TRP A 20 15.83 -1.93 -7.05
C TRP A 20 15.12 -1.17 -8.18
N ARG A 21 14.53 -0.02 -7.84
CA ARG A 21 13.67 0.76 -8.74
C ARG A 21 14.39 1.90 -9.42
N ASP A 22 15.39 2.48 -8.77
CA ASP A 22 16.03 3.68 -9.27
C ASP A 22 16.94 3.37 -10.48
N PRO A 23 17.22 4.35 -11.37
CA PRO A 23 17.92 4.07 -12.62
C PRO A 23 19.44 3.93 -12.49
N ASN A 24 20.02 4.13 -11.31
CA ASN A 24 21.47 4.16 -11.11
C ASN A 24 21.99 2.78 -10.62
N ASP A 25 23.26 2.70 -10.22
CA ASP A 25 23.88 1.46 -9.71
C ASP A 25 24.71 1.80 -8.43
N TYR A 26 24.33 2.85 -7.70
CA TYR A 26 24.98 3.31 -6.47
C TYR A 26 24.14 2.89 -5.26
N PRO A 27 24.54 1.84 -4.52
CA PRO A 27 23.72 1.34 -3.44
C PRO A 27 23.67 2.32 -2.29
N MET A 28 22.51 2.41 -1.65
CA MET A 28 22.38 3.04 -0.33
C MET A 28 23.17 2.24 0.73
N GLU A 29 23.29 2.79 1.95
CA GLU A 29 24.12 2.24 3.02
C GLU A 29 23.84 0.76 3.32
N ASN A 30 22.55 0.41 3.40
CA ASN A 30 22.03 -0.92 3.67
C ASN A 30 21.33 -1.56 2.45
N GLY A 31 21.22 -0.81 1.37
CA GLY A 31 20.59 -1.20 0.11
C GLY A 31 21.33 -2.29 -0.69
N ALA A 32 20.93 -2.45 -1.93
CA ALA A 32 21.50 -3.42 -2.84
C ALA A 32 21.23 -3.10 -4.30
N GLU A 33 22.32 -3.08 -5.07
CA GLU A 33 22.34 -2.83 -6.49
C GLU A 33 22.77 -4.06 -7.30
N SER A 34 22.86 -3.91 -8.61
CA SER A 34 23.27 -4.95 -9.55
C SER A 34 24.49 -5.78 -9.11
N ASP A 35 25.48 -5.19 -8.45
CA ASP A 35 26.68 -5.92 -8.00
C ASP A 35 26.39 -6.90 -6.86
N TYR A 36 25.48 -6.56 -5.94
CA TYR A 36 24.99 -7.51 -4.94
C TYR A 36 24.27 -8.68 -5.63
N TYR A 37 23.30 -8.40 -6.50
CA TYR A 37 22.48 -9.44 -7.13
C TYR A 37 23.29 -10.36 -8.07
N LYS A 38 24.33 -9.85 -8.72
CA LYS A 38 25.26 -10.66 -9.54
C LYS A 38 26.13 -11.60 -8.71
N SER A 39 26.31 -11.32 -7.42
CA SER A 39 27.13 -12.14 -6.51
C SER A 39 26.39 -13.35 -5.91
N LEU A 40 25.07 -13.43 -6.09
CA LEU A 40 24.23 -14.51 -5.60
C LEU A 40 24.51 -15.84 -6.33
N GLU A 41 24.11 -16.96 -5.72
CA GLU A 41 24.23 -18.31 -6.32
C GLU A 41 23.56 -18.41 -7.70
N HIS A 42 22.45 -17.69 -7.88
CA HIS A 42 21.77 -17.51 -9.16
C HIS A 42 21.83 -16.02 -9.53
N PRO A 43 22.86 -15.58 -10.28
CA PRO A 43 23.08 -14.17 -10.58
C PRO A 43 21.96 -13.54 -11.42
N TYR A 44 21.56 -12.33 -11.06
CA TYR A 44 20.72 -11.45 -11.87
C TYR A 44 21.12 -9.98 -11.62
N LYS A 45 20.44 -9.04 -12.29
CA LYS A 45 20.64 -7.61 -12.08
C LYS A 45 19.46 -7.02 -11.32
N ALA A 46 19.72 -5.92 -10.60
CA ALA A 46 18.66 -5.03 -10.17
C ALA A 46 17.85 -4.56 -11.40
N LYS A 47 16.56 -4.29 -11.21
CA LYS A 47 15.67 -3.99 -12.33
C LYS A 47 15.91 -2.58 -12.88
N ASN A 48 16.26 -1.66 -11.98
CA ASN A 48 16.49 -0.24 -12.20
C ASN A 48 15.30 0.43 -12.90
N LYS A 49 14.09 -0.06 -12.57
CA LYS A 49 12.79 0.39 -13.06
C LYS A 49 11.71 0.04 -12.06
N ASP A 50 10.54 0.67 -12.22
CA ASP A 50 9.36 0.35 -11.43
C ASP A 50 8.94 -1.14 -11.52
N PHE A 51 8.33 -1.60 -10.44
CA PHE A 51 7.70 -2.91 -10.38
C PHE A 51 6.56 -3.01 -11.40
N GLN A 52 6.48 -4.15 -12.07
CA GLN A 52 5.39 -4.51 -12.98
C GLN A 52 4.46 -5.53 -12.33
N MET A 53 4.98 -6.34 -11.41
CA MET A 53 4.23 -7.29 -10.59
C MET A 53 4.69 -7.19 -9.13
N LEU A 54 3.76 -7.39 -8.20
CA LEU A 54 4.08 -7.31 -6.77
C LEU A 54 5.04 -8.43 -6.32
N ASP A 55 4.95 -9.60 -6.94
CA ASP A 55 5.79 -10.77 -6.64
C ASP A 55 7.28 -10.51 -6.87
N GLU A 56 7.64 -9.50 -7.68
CA GLU A 56 9.03 -9.06 -7.86
C GLU A 56 9.70 -8.61 -6.55
N LEU A 57 8.93 -8.26 -5.52
CA LEU A 57 9.47 -8.00 -4.19
C LEU A 57 10.27 -9.18 -3.64
N LEU A 58 9.95 -10.42 -4.03
CA LEU A 58 10.70 -11.62 -3.63
C LEU A 58 12.13 -11.68 -4.21
N LEU A 59 12.45 -10.83 -5.20
CA LEU A 59 13.80 -10.68 -5.75
C LEU A 59 14.63 -9.62 -5.01
N VAL A 60 13.99 -8.81 -4.17
CA VAL A 60 14.67 -7.73 -3.44
C VAL A 60 15.38 -8.31 -2.22
N LYS A 61 16.61 -7.85 -1.98
CA LYS A 61 17.40 -8.21 -0.80
C LYS A 61 16.60 -8.04 0.49
N GLY A 62 16.61 -9.07 1.33
CA GLY A 62 15.96 -9.05 2.65
C GLY A 62 14.47 -9.38 2.65
N VAL A 63 13.80 -9.41 1.50
CA VAL A 63 12.39 -9.80 1.42
C VAL A 63 12.28 -11.33 1.37
N SER A 64 12.01 -11.93 2.52
CA SER A 64 11.72 -13.36 2.60
C SER A 64 10.27 -13.67 2.19
N PRO A 65 9.94 -14.92 1.81
CA PRO A 65 8.56 -15.32 1.57
C PRO A 65 7.61 -15.04 2.75
N ASP A 66 8.05 -15.21 4.00
CA ASP A 66 7.22 -14.89 5.19
C ASP A 66 6.97 -13.38 5.31
N ILE A 67 7.98 -12.54 5.05
CA ILE A 67 7.80 -11.08 5.02
C ILE A 67 6.82 -10.71 3.92
N TYR A 68 7.04 -11.21 2.70
CA TYR A 68 6.18 -10.96 1.54
C TYR A 68 4.72 -11.31 1.83
N GLU A 69 4.45 -12.51 2.34
CA GLU A 69 3.09 -12.96 2.67
C GLU A 69 2.41 -12.07 3.72
N ARG A 70 3.18 -11.49 4.66
CA ARG A 70 2.65 -10.57 5.67
C ARG A 70 2.30 -9.20 5.12
N VAL A 71 3.02 -8.72 4.10
CA VAL A 71 2.91 -7.32 3.64
C VAL A 71 2.15 -7.17 2.31
N LYS A 72 2.09 -8.22 1.48
CA LYS A 72 1.55 -8.12 0.11
C LYS A 72 0.14 -7.54 0.02
N ASN A 73 -0.71 -7.79 1.02
CA ASN A 73 -2.09 -7.29 1.05
C ASN A 73 -2.20 -5.79 1.40
N TYR A 74 -1.09 -5.13 1.71
CA TYR A 74 -1.02 -3.69 2.01
C TYR A 74 -0.31 -2.90 0.91
N LEU A 75 0.14 -3.56 -0.16
CA LEU A 75 0.97 -3.00 -1.21
C LEU A 75 0.30 -3.13 -2.57
N THR A 76 0.67 -2.24 -3.49
CA THR A 76 0.24 -2.28 -4.89
C THR A 76 1.33 -1.67 -5.77
N VAL A 77 1.43 -2.15 -7.00
CA VAL A 77 2.28 -1.56 -8.05
C VAL A 77 1.49 -0.61 -8.96
N TYR A 78 0.18 -0.47 -8.73
CA TYR A 78 -0.73 0.36 -9.50
C TYR A 78 -1.10 1.62 -8.75
N GLY A 79 -0.95 2.78 -9.39
CA GLY A 79 -1.30 4.07 -8.81
C GLY A 79 -0.36 5.18 -9.21
N LYS A 80 -0.56 6.36 -8.60
CA LYS A 80 0.27 7.56 -8.80
C LYS A 80 1.26 7.79 -7.65
N GLY A 81 1.45 6.79 -6.78
CA GLY A 81 2.29 6.90 -5.58
C GLY A 81 1.61 7.56 -4.38
N THR A 82 0.30 7.79 -4.43
CA THR A 82 -0.50 8.29 -3.30
C THR A 82 -1.41 7.22 -2.73
N VAL A 83 -1.68 7.31 -1.43
CA VAL A 83 -2.58 6.44 -0.67
C VAL A 83 -3.94 7.12 -0.56
N ASN A 84 -4.99 6.41 -0.99
CA ASN A 84 -6.35 6.90 -0.86
C ASN A 84 -6.85 6.75 0.60
N ILE A 85 -6.99 7.88 1.30
CA ILE A 85 -7.46 7.91 2.70
C ILE A 85 -8.87 7.35 2.86
N ASN A 86 -9.72 7.42 1.83
CA ASN A 86 -11.08 6.90 1.88
C ASN A 86 -11.15 5.36 1.88
N THR A 87 -10.05 4.68 1.60
CA THR A 87 -10.02 3.20 1.48
C THR A 87 -8.86 2.55 2.25
N ALA A 88 -7.88 3.33 2.72
CA ALA A 88 -6.71 2.79 3.42
C ALA A 88 -7.10 2.21 4.78
N GLY A 89 -6.65 0.98 5.07
CA GLY A 89 -6.80 0.37 6.39
C GLY A 89 -5.82 0.94 7.41
N THR A 90 -6.06 0.63 8.69
CA THR A 90 -5.25 1.13 9.83
C THR A 90 -3.76 0.94 9.65
N VAL A 91 -3.33 -0.25 9.21
CA VAL A 91 -1.90 -0.57 9.01
C VAL A 91 -1.24 0.36 8.00
N VAL A 92 -1.94 0.70 6.90
CA VAL A 92 -1.41 1.61 5.88
C VAL A 92 -1.36 3.04 6.40
N LEU A 93 -2.43 3.49 7.07
CA LEU A 93 -2.51 4.83 7.65
C LEU A 93 -1.41 5.08 8.69
N THR A 94 -1.15 4.11 9.57
CA THR A 94 -0.09 4.23 10.57
C THR A 94 1.30 4.10 9.97
N SER A 95 1.46 3.32 8.89
CA SER A 95 2.73 3.25 8.14
C SER A 95 3.08 4.55 7.44
N LEU A 96 2.09 5.40 7.10
CA LEU A 96 2.33 6.77 6.63
C LEU A 96 2.78 7.71 7.75
N GLY A 97 2.67 7.29 9.01
CA GLY A 97 3.11 8.06 10.17
C GLY A 97 1.99 8.78 10.92
N LEU A 98 0.73 8.36 10.74
CA LEU A 98 -0.38 8.73 11.62
C LEU A 98 -0.36 7.88 12.90
N THR A 99 -0.87 8.43 14.01
CA THR A 99 -1.11 7.64 15.22
C THR A 99 -2.28 6.67 15.02
N GLU A 100 -2.34 5.63 15.86
CA GLU A 100 -3.49 4.70 15.89
C GLU A 100 -4.81 5.46 16.16
N ASP A 101 -4.81 6.43 17.08
CA ASP A 101 -6.00 7.26 17.39
C ASP A 101 -6.46 8.07 16.16
N LEU A 102 -5.54 8.65 15.39
CA LEU A 102 -5.90 9.37 14.16
C LEU A 102 -6.43 8.42 13.09
N ALA A 103 -5.79 7.26 12.91
CA ALA A 103 -6.25 6.24 11.98
C ALA A 103 -7.68 5.78 12.34
N GLU A 104 -7.93 5.45 13.62
CA GLU A 104 -9.25 5.07 14.12
C GLU A 104 -10.31 6.15 13.88
N ARG A 105 -9.99 7.43 14.10
CA ARG A 105 -10.91 8.54 13.82
C ARG A 105 -11.23 8.64 12.34
N ILE A 106 -10.25 8.47 11.45
CA ILE A 106 -10.47 8.41 9.99
C ILE A 106 -11.42 7.26 9.66
N ILE A 107 -11.18 6.05 10.17
CA ILE A 107 -12.04 4.89 9.90
C ILE A 107 -13.46 5.14 10.41
N LYS A 108 -13.60 5.61 11.66
CA LYS A 108 -14.89 5.89 12.28
C LYS A 108 -15.67 6.94 11.49
N TYR A 109 -14.99 7.99 11.02
CA TYR A 109 -15.64 9.01 10.20
C TYR A 109 -16.16 8.41 8.88
N ARG A 110 -15.34 7.60 8.20
CA ARG A 110 -15.70 6.96 6.92
C ARG A 110 -16.90 6.03 7.06
N ASN A 111 -16.93 5.22 8.11
CA ASN A 111 -17.98 4.22 8.33
C ASN A 111 -19.30 4.81 8.90
N GLY A 112 -19.49 6.12 8.82
CA GLY A 112 -20.74 6.76 9.24
C GLY A 112 -21.12 6.54 10.72
N ASP A 113 -22.42 6.57 10.96
CA ASP A 113 -22.99 6.43 12.30
C ASP A 113 -23.12 4.95 12.72
N ASP A 114 -23.32 4.06 11.74
CA ASP A 114 -23.49 2.62 11.96
C ASP A 114 -22.17 1.86 12.17
N ARG A 115 -21.04 2.52 11.87
CA ARG A 115 -19.66 2.05 12.01
C ARG A 115 -19.31 0.86 11.12
N LYS A 116 -20.06 0.62 10.05
CA LYS A 116 -19.78 -0.42 9.07
C LYS A 116 -19.34 0.22 7.76
N GLU A 117 -18.35 -0.40 7.15
CA GLU A 117 -17.90 0.01 5.83
C GLU A 117 -18.85 -0.54 4.76
N GLY A 118 -19.13 0.24 3.73
CA GLY A 118 -19.94 -0.13 2.58
C GLY A 118 -21.44 0.08 2.78
N THR A 119 -21.84 1.01 3.64
CA THR A 119 -23.25 1.31 3.94
C THR A 119 -23.67 2.69 3.41
N ASP A 120 -24.98 2.97 3.41
CA ASP A 120 -25.54 4.20 2.84
C ASP A 120 -25.10 5.47 3.60
N ASP A 121 -24.64 5.34 4.85
CA ASP A 121 -24.19 6.45 5.71
C ASP A 121 -22.67 6.67 5.69
N ASP A 122 -21.95 5.95 4.83
CA ASP A 122 -20.51 6.15 4.63
C ASP A 122 -20.19 7.59 4.19
N ARG A 123 -19.10 8.12 4.74
CA ARG A 123 -18.61 9.48 4.46
C ARG A 123 -17.27 9.41 3.74
N THR A 124 -17.01 10.40 2.89
CA THR A 124 -15.74 10.54 2.18
C THR A 124 -15.09 11.88 2.48
N PHE A 125 -13.76 11.89 2.41
CA PHE A 125 -12.97 13.10 2.28
C PHE A 125 -12.87 13.43 0.79
N ASP A 126 -13.33 14.60 0.37
CA ASP A 126 -13.17 15.03 -1.02
C ASP A 126 -11.79 15.64 -1.24
N GLN A 127 -11.27 16.35 -0.24
CA GLN A 127 -9.97 17.00 -0.25
C GLN A 127 -9.22 16.74 1.06
N ALA A 128 -7.89 16.71 1.00
CA ALA A 128 -7.05 16.40 2.16
C ALA A 128 -7.04 17.51 3.23
N ASP A 129 -7.34 18.75 2.84
CA ASP A 129 -7.43 19.91 3.73
C ASP A 129 -8.62 19.86 4.70
N GLN A 130 -9.64 19.05 4.39
CA GLN A 130 -10.79 18.80 5.27
C GLN A 130 -10.42 17.91 6.47
N ILE A 131 -9.34 17.11 6.36
CA ILE A 131 -9.00 16.08 7.34
C ILE A 131 -8.78 16.67 8.75
N PRO A 132 -7.95 17.73 8.95
CA PRO A 132 -7.74 18.30 10.27
C PRO A 132 -9.03 18.75 10.97
N GLU A 133 -9.92 19.42 10.24
CA GLU A 133 -11.18 19.90 10.79
C GLU A 133 -12.02 18.72 11.29
N VAL A 134 -12.24 17.72 10.43
CA VAL A 134 -13.04 16.53 10.76
C VAL A 134 -12.50 15.78 11.98
N LEU A 135 -11.18 15.57 12.05
CA LEU A 135 -10.58 14.79 13.14
C LEU A 135 -10.61 15.51 14.49
N THR A 136 -10.84 16.84 14.50
CA THR A 136 -10.94 17.65 15.72
C THR A 136 -12.36 17.84 16.26
N LEU A 137 -13.40 17.43 15.51
CA LEU A 137 -14.80 17.66 15.89
C LEU A 137 -15.22 16.96 17.19
N ASP A 138 -14.81 15.70 17.37
CA ASP A 138 -15.30 14.86 18.47
C ASP A 138 -14.43 14.94 19.74
N ARG A 139 -13.12 15.15 19.58
CA ARG A 139 -12.15 15.03 20.67
C ARG A 139 -10.90 15.85 20.37
N VAL A 140 -10.33 16.44 21.41
CA VAL A 140 -9.02 17.11 21.32
C VAL A 140 -7.97 16.13 20.79
N ILE A 141 -7.18 16.59 19.82
CA ILE A 141 -5.95 15.93 19.38
C ILE A 141 -4.82 16.56 20.19
N ASP A 142 -3.93 15.74 20.74
CA ASP A 142 -2.75 16.27 21.42
C ASP A 142 -1.74 16.88 20.43
N GLN A 143 -0.73 17.57 20.97
CA GLN A 143 0.25 18.27 20.15
C GLN A 143 1.05 17.33 19.23
N ASP A 144 1.29 16.09 19.67
CA ASP A 144 1.99 15.08 18.88
C ASP A 144 1.14 14.63 17.69
N GLY A 145 -0.14 14.31 17.92
CA GLY A 145 -1.08 13.94 16.87
C GLY A 145 -1.25 15.05 15.82
N VAL A 146 -1.32 16.31 16.25
CA VAL A 146 -1.37 17.46 15.31
C VAL A 146 -0.10 17.51 14.45
N THR A 147 1.07 17.30 15.07
CA THR A 147 2.36 17.33 14.37
C THR A 147 2.47 16.20 13.34
N GLN A 148 2.08 14.99 13.73
CA GLN A 148 2.07 13.82 12.85
C GLN A 148 1.09 14.00 11.69
N LEU A 149 -0.11 14.50 11.96
CA LEU A 149 -1.10 14.80 10.92
C LEU A 149 -0.58 15.83 9.91
N GLN A 150 0.01 16.93 10.40
CA GLN A 150 0.61 17.95 9.53
C GLN A 150 1.73 17.38 8.66
N ARG A 151 2.62 16.55 9.23
CA ARG A 151 3.69 15.89 8.47
C ARG A 151 3.13 15.06 7.32
N VAL A 152 2.12 14.23 7.58
CA VAL A 152 1.51 13.39 6.55
C VAL A 152 0.83 14.24 5.48
N LEU A 153 0.09 15.29 5.84
CA LEU A 153 -0.56 16.18 4.87
C LEU A 153 0.45 16.91 3.97
N THR A 154 1.60 17.32 4.52
CA THR A 154 2.65 18.01 3.74
C THR A 154 3.50 17.07 2.87
N SER A 155 3.46 15.75 3.11
CA SER A 155 4.24 14.76 2.36
C SER A 155 3.77 14.55 0.91
N ASN A 156 2.54 14.99 0.58
CA ASN A 156 1.83 14.66 -0.65
C ASN A 156 1.64 13.15 -0.90
N TRP A 157 1.73 12.31 0.13
CA TRP A 157 1.46 10.87 0.02
C TRP A 157 -0.01 10.50 0.15
N LEU A 158 -0.88 11.44 0.54
CA LEU A 158 -2.32 11.19 0.65
C LEU A 158 -3.07 11.67 -0.60
N GLY A 159 -4.05 10.89 -1.01
CA GLY A 159 -5.07 11.26 -1.97
C GLY A 159 -6.46 10.91 -1.43
N THR A 160 -7.50 11.39 -2.12
CA THR A 160 -8.92 11.14 -1.80
C THR A 160 -9.63 10.30 -2.86
N HIS A 161 -8.95 10.02 -3.97
CA HIS A 161 -9.49 9.28 -5.10
C HIS A 161 -8.49 8.23 -5.59
N SER A 162 -9.03 7.16 -6.20
CA SER A 162 -8.27 6.18 -6.95
C SER A 162 -8.72 6.14 -8.40
N ASP A 163 -7.77 5.94 -9.31
CA ASP A 163 -8.02 5.60 -10.70
C ASP A 163 -7.88 4.11 -10.99
N ASN A 164 -7.53 3.30 -9.97
CA ASN A 164 -7.33 1.87 -10.07
C ASN A 164 -8.16 1.13 -9.02
N PHE A 165 -8.73 0.00 -9.43
CA PHE A 165 -9.61 -0.82 -8.62
C PHE A 165 -9.17 -2.28 -8.77
N SER A 166 -9.10 -3.00 -7.66
CA SER A 166 -8.97 -4.46 -7.68
C SER A 166 -10.32 -5.09 -7.45
N GLY A 167 -10.52 -6.28 -8.01
CA GLY A 167 -11.76 -7.02 -7.85
C GLY A 167 -11.57 -8.51 -8.04
N VAL A 168 -12.59 -9.25 -7.63
CA VAL A 168 -12.66 -10.71 -7.78
C VAL A 168 -13.94 -11.02 -8.53
N CYS A 169 -13.83 -11.70 -9.66
CA CYS A 169 -14.95 -12.28 -10.36
C CYS A 169 -15.00 -13.79 -10.08
N GLN A 170 -16.19 -14.30 -9.79
CA GLN A 170 -16.42 -15.73 -9.59
C GLN A 170 -17.53 -16.19 -10.51
N GLY A 171 -17.33 -17.29 -11.23
CA GLY A 171 -18.30 -17.80 -12.19
C GLY A 171 -18.16 -19.29 -12.43
N ILE A 172 -19.23 -19.93 -12.90
CA ILE A 172 -19.24 -21.35 -13.27
C ILE A 172 -19.59 -21.41 -14.76
N ALA A 173 -18.67 -21.94 -15.58
CA ALA A 173 -18.96 -22.17 -16.98
C ALA A 173 -20.05 -23.26 -17.14
N ARG A 174 -20.93 -23.10 -18.12
CA ARG A 174 -22.03 -24.05 -18.35
C ARG A 174 -21.46 -25.45 -18.64
N GLY A 175 -21.70 -26.39 -17.72
CA GLY A 175 -21.18 -27.76 -17.81
C GLY A 175 -19.82 -27.99 -17.14
N ALA A 176 -19.21 -26.98 -16.53
CA ALA A 176 -18.00 -27.14 -15.71
C ALA A 176 -18.34 -27.66 -14.31
N ALA A 177 -17.44 -28.48 -13.76
CA ALA A 177 -17.59 -29.06 -12.42
C ALA A 177 -17.13 -28.12 -11.28
N GLY A 178 -16.56 -26.95 -11.59
CA GLY A 178 -15.91 -26.08 -10.61
C GLY A 178 -16.20 -24.60 -10.83
N LEU A 179 -16.05 -23.85 -9.73
CA LEU A 179 -16.03 -22.40 -9.73
C LEU A 179 -14.69 -21.91 -10.29
N THR A 180 -14.74 -20.98 -11.23
CA THR A 180 -13.59 -20.22 -11.69
C THR A 180 -13.53 -18.91 -10.93
N ARG A 181 -12.36 -18.57 -10.40
CA ARG A 181 -12.08 -17.28 -9.78
C ARG A 181 -11.10 -16.50 -10.65
N VAL A 182 -11.39 -15.23 -10.87
CA VAL A 182 -10.49 -14.30 -11.57
C VAL A 182 -10.27 -13.08 -10.69
N ASP A 183 -9.03 -12.90 -10.23
CA ASP A 183 -8.59 -11.67 -9.57
C ASP A 183 -8.09 -10.72 -10.65
N PHE A 184 -8.49 -9.45 -10.60
CA PHE A 184 -8.14 -8.45 -11.61
C PHE A 184 -7.84 -7.09 -11.00
N VAL A 185 -7.07 -6.29 -11.75
CA VAL A 185 -6.91 -4.85 -11.53
C VAL A 185 -7.34 -4.11 -12.78
N ILE A 186 -8.26 -3.16 -12.62
CA ILE A 186 -8.83 -2.36 -13.68
C ILE A 186 -8.68 -0.87 -13.36
N SER A 187 -8.42 -0.07 -14.39
CA SER A 187 -8.46 1.38 -14.27
C SER A 187 -9.87 1.94 -14.44
N ARG A 188 -10.05 3.20 -14.04
CA ARG A 188 -11.29 3.97 -14.24
C ARG A 188 -11.69 4.08 -15.73
N ASP A 189 -10.73 4.05 -16.65
CA ASP A 189 -10.96 4.05 -18.10
C ASP A 189 -11.21 2.65 -18.70
N GLN A 190 -11.44 1.65 -17.84
CA GLN A 190 -11.77 0.26 -18.19
C GLN A 190 -10.60 -0.55 -18.79
N THR A 191 -9.37 -0.06 -18.68
CA THR A 191 -8.17 -0.85 -19.02
C THR A 191 -7.91 -1.91 -17.95
N ILE A 192 -7.80 -3.18 -18.34
CA ILE A 192 -7.38 -4.25 -17.43
C ILE A 192 -5.85 -4.27 -17.37
N TRP A 193 -5.30 -3.89 -16.23
CA TRP A 193 -3.85 -3.89 -15.99
C TRP A 193 -3.32 -5.29 -15.71
N PHE A 194 -4.11 -6.10 -15.00
CA PHE A 194 -3.74 -7.42 -14.56
C PHE A 194 -4.97 -8.28 -14.38
N TRP A 195 -4.83 -9.57 -14.69
CA TRP A 195 -5.78 -10.58 -14.27
C TRP A 195 -5.05 -11.91 -14.07
N ARG A 196 -5.54 -12.72 -13.14
CA ARG A 196 -5.10 -14.08 -12.92
C ARG A 196 -6.31 -14.97 -12.66
N GLN A 197 -6.32 -16.13 -13.29
CA GLN A 197 -7.31 -17.17 -13.04
C GLN A 197 -6.75 -18.19 -12.06
N GLU A 198 -7.54 -18.55 -11.06
CA GLU A 198 -7.29 -19.67 -10.13
C GLU A 198 -8.21 -20.86 -10.44
#